data_AF-A0AAQ1INB6-F1
#
_entry.id   AF-A0AAQ1INB6-F1
#
_cell.length_a   1.000
_cell.length_b   1.000
_cell.length_c   1.000
_cell.angle_alpha   90.00
_cell.angle_beta   90.00
_cell.angle_gamma   90.00
#
_symmetry.space_group_name_H-M   'P 1'
#
loop_
_entity.id
_entity.type
_entity.pdbx_description
1 polymer ?
#
loop_
_entity_poly.entity_id
_entity_poly.type
_entity_poly.pdbx_seq_one_letter_code
_entity_poly.pdbx_strand_id
1 'polypeptide(L)'
;MLYLTSRNDLMADAFFIWNRQLMFASLHGRDADMLSFQAQLQVSNERLGFRRPEEVLSCPRLTTAEHCLNLSKYMTKYQTLNYGSVTHMFLYSDILIQPNFDSKTGWVMLDDVTADLDKAAWQLVRQLSDIPLLEHWQNAVLSVLEADKSIMRFTPRIDEEYAVVGVQAVRVDIPEDFDVRLTAMLQSGRLHT
;
A
#
# COMPACT_ATOMS: atom_id res chain seq x y z
N MET A 1 16.13 3.79 1.72
CA MET A 1 16.53 5.11 1.17
C MET A 1 15.58 6.13 1.73
N LEU A 2 16.07 7.29 2.16
CA LEU A 2 15.26 8.29 2.87
C LEU A 2 14.84 9.42 1.93
N TYR A 3 13.60 9.87 2.08
CA TYR A 3 12.99 10.99 1.37
C TYR A 3 12.63 12.11 2.35
N LEU A 4 12.37 13.30 1.80
CA LEU A 4 11.83 14.44 2.52
C LEU A 4 10.47 14.80 1.92
N THR A 5 9.51 15.17 2.75
CA THR A 5 8.25 15.72 2.28
C THR A 5 8.44 17.13 1.72
N SER A 6 7.67 17.49 0.70
CA SER A 6 7.67 18.81 0.07
C SER A 6 7.29 19.95 1.04
N ARG A 7 6.71 19.59 2.19
CA ARG A 7 6.25 20.47 3.27
C ARG A 7 6.90 20.04 4.56
N ASN A 8 7.35 21.00 5.36
CA ASN A 8 7.91 20.76 6.71
C ASN A 8 9.14 19.83 6.74
N ASP A 9 9.69 19.43 5.58
CA ASP A 9 10.86 18.57 5.43
C ASP A 9 10.86 17.33 6.35
N LEU A 10 9.68 16.70 6.53
CA LEU A 10 9.55 15.47 7.30
C LEU A 10 10.29 14.35 6.57
N MET A 11 11.01 13.53 7.32
CA MET A 11 11.76 12.40 6.80
C MET A 11 10.81 11.24 6.52
N ALA A 12 10.85 10.67 5.32
CA ALA A 12 10.06 9.51 4.94
C ALA A 12 10.97 8.34 4.58
N ASP A 13 10.86 7.23 5.31
CA ASP A 13 11.57 5.98 5.04
C ASP A 13 10.74 5.01 4.19
N ALA A 14 9.42 5.16 4.19
CA ALA A 14 8.51 4.43 3.33
C ALA A 14 7.31 5.27 2.89
N PHE A 15 6.84 5.05 1.66
CA PHE A 15 5.58 5.59 1.16
C PHE A 15 5.03 4.73 0.01
N PHE A 16 3.72 4.81 -0.18
CA PHE A 16 2.99 4.19 -1.28
C PHE A 16 2.02 5.21 -1.87
N ILE A 17 2.20 5.50 -3.16
CA ILE A 17 1.32 6.31 -3.98
C ILE A 17 0.78 5.43 -5.09
N TRP A 18 -0.53 5.37 -5.24
CA TRP A 18 -1.20 4.64 -6.32
C TRP A 18 -2.27 5.52 -6.93
N ASN A 19 -2.31 5.57 -8.26
CA ASN A 19 -3.26 6.42 -9.00
C ASN A 19 -3.26 7.87 -8.49
N ARG A 20 -2.06 8.40 -8.21
CA ARG A 20 -1.80 9.74 -7.65
C ARG A 20 -2.39 10.00 -6.25
N GLN A 21 -2.95 9.00 -5.58
CA GLN A 21 -3.42 9.10 -4.21
C GLN A 21 -2.36 8.57 -3.24
N LEU A 22 -2.18 9.26 -2.11
CA LEU A 22 -1.38 8.74 -1.01
C LEU A 22 -2.11 7.57 -0.39
N MET A 23 -1.51 6.39 -0.48
CA MET A 23 -2.03 5.17 0.13
C MET A 23 -1.42 4.97 1.51
N PHE A 24 -0.11 5.21 1.64
CA PHE A 24 0.61 5.08 2.90
C PHE A 24 1.84 5.97 2.95
N ALA A 25 2.21 6.46 4.13
CA ALA A 25 3.51 7.05 4.39
C ALA A 25 3.95 6.81 5.84
N SER A 26 5.22 6.53 6.02
CA SER A 26 5.91 6.51 7.30
C SER A 26 6.78 7.77 7.39
N LEU A 27 6.43 8.67 8.31
CA LEU A 27 6.97 10.02 8.42
C LEU A 27 7.61 10.26 9.80
N HIS A 28 8.80 10.85 9.82
CA HIS A 28 9.56 11.15 11.03
C HIS A 28 9.92 12.63 11.09
N GLY A 29 9.83 13.24 12.26
CA GLY A 29 10.11 14.66 12.43
C GLY A 29 9.99 15.13 13.87
N ARG A 30 10.32 16.40 14.10
CA ARG A 30 10.12 17.03 15.41
C ARG A 30 8.65 17.34 15.63
N ASP A 31 8.26 17.47 16.90
CA ASP A 31 6.86 17.73 17.28
C ASP A 31 6.28 18.98 16.59
N ALA A 32 7.05 20.06 16.48
CA ALA A 32 6.59 21.29 15.85
C ALA A 32 6.30 21.09 14.35
N ASP A 33 7.20 20.42 13.63
CA ASP A 33 7.05 20.14 12.19
C ASP A 33 5.87 19.19 11.94
N MET A 34 5.72 18.18 12.81
CA MET A 34 4.60 17.23 12.76
C MET A 34 3.25 17.87 13.03
N LEU A 35 3.16 18.79 13.98
CA LEU A 35 1.93 19.53 14.26
C LEU A 35 1.57 20.49 13.11
N SER A 36 2.58 21.20 12.58
CA SER A 36 2.41 22.08 11.44
C SER A 36 1.92 21.32 10.21
N PHE A 37 2.53 20.17 9.92
CA PHE A 37 2.12 19.30 8.82
C PHE A 37 0.68 18.81 8.96
N GLN A 38 0.29 18.36 10.17
CA GLN A 38 -1.10 17.90 10.43
C GLN A 38 -2.13 19.00 10.21
N ALA A 39 -1.83 20.22 10.65
CA ALA A 39 -2.71 21.36 10.44
C ALA A 39 -2.92 21.62 8.93
N GLN A 40 -1.86 21.54 8.13
CA GLN A 40 -1.95 21.74 6.68
C GLN A 40 -2.76 20.64 5.98
N LEU A 41 -2.62 19.38 6.42
CA LEU A 41 -3.35 18.24 5.87
C LEU A 41 -4.87 18.37 6.12
N GLN A 42 -5.28 18.96 7.25
CA GLN A 42 -6.69 19.19 7.57
C GLN A 42 -7.33 20.33 6.77
N VAL A 43 -6.55 21.37 6.47
CA VAL A 43 -7.03 22.56 5.78
C VAL A 43 -7.15 22.34 4.28
N SER A 44 -6.32 21.46 3.70
CA SER A 44 -6.23 21.31 2.27
C SER A 44 -5.84 19.87 1.87
N ASN A 45 -6.59 19.26 0.94
CA ASN A 45 -6.24 17.98 0.31
C ASN A 45 -5.16 18.16 -0.77
N GLU A 46 -4.15 18.97 -0.45
CA GLU A 46 -3.14 19.38 -1.41
C GLU A 46 -2.09 18.31 -1.66
N ARG A 47 -1.32 18.56 -2.73
CA ARG A 47 -0.23 17.70 -3.17
C ARG A 47 0.83 17.54 -2.09
N LEU A 48 1.29 16.31 -1.90
CA LEU A 48 2.42 15.94 -1.05
C LEU A 48 3.51 15.29 -1.89
N GLY A 49 4.60 16.02 -2.10
CA GLY A 49 5.80 15.51 -2.78
C GLY A 49 6.72 14.77 -1.83
N PHE A 50 7.33 13.69 -2.30
CA PHE A 50 8.42 12.99 -1.64
C PHE A 50 9.67 13.14 -2.50
N ARG A 51 10.64 13.89 -2.02
CA ARG A 51 11.87 14.22 -2.76
C ARG A 51 13.09 13.63 -2.07
N ARG A 52 14.14 13.34 -2.83
CA ARG A 52 15.45 13.05 -2.22
C ARG A 52 16.04 14.34 -1.64
N PRO A 53 16.87 14.28 -0.60
CA PRO A 53 17.48 15.47 -0.01
C PRO A 53 18.22 16.36 -1.04
N GLU A 54 18.81 15.75 -2.07
CA GLU A 54 19.58 16.42 -3.12
C GLU A 54 18.71 16.96 -4.27
N GLU A 55 17.43 16.60 -4.33
CA GLU A 55 16.53 17.04 -5.39
C GLU A 55 16.09 18.49 -5.20
N VAL A 56 16.17 19.27 -6.28
CA VAL A 56 15.79 20.70 -6.32
C VAL A 56 14.27 20.87 -6.33
N LEU A 57 13.54 19.95 -6.97
CA LEU A 57 12.09 20.02 -7.06
C LEU A 57 11.46 19.59 -5.74
N SER A 58 10.67 20.48 -5.13
CA SER A 58 9.92 20.14 -3.92
C SER A 58 8.89 19.04 -4.16
N CYS A 59 8.25 19.03 -5.35
CA CYS A 59 7.27 18.03 -5.77
C CYS A 59 7.71 17.33 -7.08
N PRO A 60 8.50 16.24 -7.00
CA PRO A 60 8.90 15.49 -8.19
C PRO A 60 7.69 14.74 -8.79
N ARG A 61 7.62 14.68 -10.13
CA ARG A 61 6.42 14.18 -10.85
C ARG A 61 5.97 12.78 -10.42
N LEU A 62 6.90 11.85 -10.24
CA LEU A 62 6.58 10.42 -10.00
C LEU A 62 6.39 10.08 -8.51
N THR A 63 6.84 10.95 -7.61
CA THR A 63 6.79 10.74 -6.16
C THR A 63 5.95 11.82 -5.48
N THR A 64 4.97 12.36 -6.19
CA THR A 64 4.00 13.32 -5.64
C THR A 64 2.63 12.70 -5.60
N ALA A 65 2.05 12.61 -4.40
CA ALA A 65 0.64 12.33 -4.22
C ALA A 65 -0.14 13.61 -4.55
N GLU A 66 -1.05 13.54 -5.50
CA GLU A 66 -1.98 14.61 -5.84
C GLU A 66 -3.15 14.69 -4.85
N HIS A 67 -3.50 13.56 -4.26
CA HIS A 67 -4.65 13.42 -3.37
C HIS A 67 -4.22 12.78 -2.04
N CYS A 68 -4.51 13.46 -0.94
CA CYS A 68 -4.29 12.96 0.42
C CYS A 68 -5.65 12.79 1.12
N LEU A 69 -6.52 11.93 0.58
CA LEU A 69 -7.91 11.77 1.01
C LEU A 69 -8.11 10.53 1.89
N ASN A 70 -9.07 10.60 2.81
CA ASN A 70 -9.50 9.48 3.66
C ASN A 70 -8.31 8.78 4.34
N LEU A 71 -7.43 9.60 4.91
CA LEU A 71 -6.23 9.16 5.60
C LEU A 71 -6.49 9.11 7.10
N SER A 72 -6.25 7.94 7.67
CA SER A 72 -6.09 7.74 9.10
C SER A 72 -4.62 7.92 9.49
N LYS A 73 -4.39 8.22 10.77
CA LYS A 73 -3.04 8.42 11.31
C LYS A 73 -2.82 7.64 12.59
N TYR A 74 -1.62 7.09 12.74
CA TYR A 74 -1.10 6.55 13.98
C TYR A 74 0.21 7.23 14.33
N MET A 75 0.41 7.60 15.60
CA MET A 75 1.60 8.32 16.03
C MET A 75 2.25 7.65 17.23
N THR A 76 3.58 7.64 17.22
CA THR A 76 4.41 7.23 18.36
C THR A 76 5.59 8.19 18.50
N LYS A 77 6.24 8.16 19.67
CA LYS A 77 7.43 8.96 19.94
C LYS A 77 8.56 8.06 20.42
N TYR A 78 9.76 8.35 19.96
CA TYR A 78 10.97 7.68 20.44
C TYR A 78 12.08 8.69 20.72
N GLN A 79 12.95 8.34 21.66
CA GLN A 79 14.12 9.13 21.97
C GLN A 79 15.27 8.71 21.07
N THR A 80 15.99 9.69 20.53
CA THR A 80 17.21 9.47 19.77
C THR A 80 18.39 10.03 20.54
N LEU A 81 19.56 9.42 20.35
CA LEU A 81 20.80 9.85 21.00
C LEU A 81 21.21 11.27 20.60
N ASN A 82 21.04 11.63 19.32
CA ASN A 82 21.58 12.87 18.76
C ASN A 82 20.54 13.93 18.39
N TYR A 83 19.25 13.56 18.29
CA TYR A 83 18.20 14.45 17.81
C TYR A 83 17.08 14.70 18.83
N GLY A 84 17.21 14.13 20.04
CA GLY A 84 16.20 14.19 21.09
C GLY A 84 14.95 13.39 20.72
N SER A 85 13.80 13.86 21.17
CA SER A 85 12.50 13.23 20.90
C SER A 85 12.11 13.40 19.43
N VAL A 86 11.90 12.29 18.74
CA VAL A 86 11.37 12.25 17.37
C VAL A 86 9.96 11.67 17.42
N THR A 87 9.04 12.31 16.71
CA THR A 87 7.70 11.78 16.47
C THR A 87 7.70 11.02 15.16
N HIS A 88 7.09 9.84 15.18
CA HIS A 88 6.84 9.00 14.02
C HIS A 88 5.35 8.91 13.78
N MET A 89 4.95 9.16 12.54
CA MET A 89 3.58 9.15 12.09
C MET A 89 3.44 8.21 10.90
N PHE A 90 2.52 7.26 11.04
CA PHE A 90 1.99 6.53 9.90
C PHE A 90 0.74 7.26 9.41
N LEU A 91 0.72 7.59 8.12
CA LEU A 91 -0.48 7.97 7.39
C LEU A 91 -0.88 6.79 6.51
N TYR A 92 -2.15 6.46 6.46
CA TYR A 92 -2.63 5.36 5.63
C TYR A 92 -4.08 5.59 5.21
N SER A 93 -4.41 5.14 4.00
CA SER A 93 -5.79 5.13 3.53
C SER A 93 -6.57 4.03 4.24
N ASP A 94 -7.80 4.32 4.64
CA ASP A 94 -8.66 3.37 5.37
C ASP A 94 -8.90 2.07 4.60
N ILE A 95 -8.85 2.09 3.26
CA ILE A 95 -9.03 0.91 2.42
C ILE A 95 -7.90 -0.12 2.57
N LEU A 96 -6.78 0.25 3.21
CA LEU A 96 -5.67 -0.65 3.51
C LEU A 96 -5.90 -1.49 4.77
N ILE A 97 -6.89 -1.14 5.60
CA ILE A 97 -7.05 -1.72 6.94
C ILE A 97 -7.95 -2.93 6.95
N GLN A 98 -9.08 -2.88 6.23
CA GLN A 98 -10.03 -3.99 6.17
C GLN A 98 -10.42 -4.30 4.73
N PRO A 99 -10.46 -5.59 4.35
CA PRO A 99 -11.05 -6.00 3.09
C PRO A 99 -12.55 -5.65 3.06
N ASN A 100 -13.02 -5.26 1.88
CA ASN A 100 -14.43 -5.09 1.61
C ASN A 100 -15.00 -6.41 1.09
N PHE A 101 -15.80 -7.09 1.93
CA PHE A 101 -16.40 -8.37 1.60
C PHE A 101 -17.57 -8.25 0.61
N ASP A 102 -18.26 -7.10 0.58
CA ASP A 102 -19.38 -6.88 -0.35
C ASP A 102 -18.87 -6.78 -1.80
N SER A 103 -17.80 -6.01 -2.02
CA SER A 103 -17.13 -5.90 -3.33
C SER A 103 -16.05 -6.95 -3.55
N LYS A 104 -15.79 -7.81 -2.56
CA LYS A 104 -14.69 -8.80 -2.53
C LYS A 104 -13.33 -8.21 -2.94
N THR A 105 -13.03 -7.01 -2.45
CA THR A 105 -11.76 -6.32 -2.68
C THR A 105 -10.98 -6.18 -1.39
N GLY A 106 -9.65 -6.20 -1.48
CA GLY A 106 -8.82 -5.98 -0.31
C GLY A 106 -7.39 -5.64 -0.65
N TRP A 107 -6.65 -5.26 0.39
CA TRP A 107 -5.24 -4.91 0.33
C TRP A 107 -4.48 -5.65 1.42
N VAL A 108 -3.24 -6.01 1.11
CA VAL A 108 -2.24 -6.39 2.11
C VAL A 108 -1.00 -5.56 1.85
N MET A 109 -0.42 -4.99 2.91
CA MET A 109 0.84 -4.27 2.87
C MET A 109 1.83 -4.96 3.79
N LEU A 110 3.07 -5.07 3.33
CA LEU A 110 4.19 -5.66 4.06
C LEU A 110 5.32 -4.62 4.16
N ASP A 111 5.88 -4.49 5.35
CA ASP A 111 7.07 -3.66 5.62
C ASP A 111 8.37 -4.35 5.20
N ASP A 112 8.39 -5.67 5.19
CA ASP A 112 9.48 -6.47 4.62
C ASP A 112 9.31 -6.63 3.10
N VAL A 113 10.17 -5.95 2.34
CA VAL A 113 10.22 -6.01 0.86
C VAL A 113 10.74 -7.34 0.31
N THR A 114 11.25 -8.23 1.17
CA THR A 114 11.70 -9.58 0.81
C THR A 114 10.66 -10.65 1.09
N ALA A 115 9.58 -10.30 1.78
CA ALA A 115 8.49 -11.21 2.09
C ALA A 115 7.76 -11.69 0.83
N ASP A 116 7.15 -12.87 0.94
CA ASP A 116 6.41 -13.52 -0.15
C ASP A 116 5.03 -12.87 -0.35
N LEU A 117 4.94 -12.02 -1.38
CA LEU A 117 3.68 -11.38 -1.79
C LEU A 117 2.64 -12.38 -2.29
N ASP A 118 3.03 -13.52 -2.86
CA ASP A 118 2.07 -14.52 -3.36
C ASP A 118 1.39 -15.21 -2.20
N LYS A 119 2.14 -15.50 -1.13
CA LYS A 119 1.55 -15.99 0.12
C LYS A 119 0.57 -14.98 0.71
N ALA A 120 0.92 -13.70 0.74
CA ALA A 120 0.02 -12.64 1.21
C ALA A 120 -1.25 -12.51 0.35
N ALA A 121 -1.09 -12.52 -0.97
CA ALA A 121 -2.18 -12.50 -1.94
C ALA A 121 -3.11 -13.71 -1.75
N TRP A 122 -2.55 -14.89 -1.57
CA TRP A 122 -3.30 -16.12 -1.35
C TRP A 122 -4.15 -16.09 -0.08
N GLN A 123 -3.58 -15.64 1.03
CA GLN A 123 -4.35 -15.49 2.27
C GLN A 123 -5.51 -14.51 2.09
N LEU A 124 -5.29 -13.39 1.38
CA LEU A 124 -6.36 -12.43 1.10
C LEU A 124 -7.43 -13.00 0.15
N VAL A 125 -7.05 -13.73 -0.89
CA VAL A 125 -7.98 -14.44 -1.79
C VAL A 125 -8.83 -15.43 -1.00
N ARG A 126 -8.22 -16.23 -0.10
CA ARG A 126 -8.94 -17.16 0.77
C ARG A 126 -9.90 -16.46 1.72
N GLN A 127 -9.54 -15.28 2.22
CA GLN A 127 -10.39 -14.48 3.10
C GLN A 127 -11.59 -13.87 2.36
N LEU A 128 -11.40 -13.44 1.11
CA LEU A 128 -12.43 -12.79 0.28
C LEU A 128 -13.35 -13.80 -0.44
N SER A 129 -12.93 -15.05 -0.58
CA SER A 129 -13.69 -16.11 -1.25
C SER A 129 -14.81 -16.66 -0.36
N ASP A 130 -16.01 -16.79 -0.92
CA ASP A 130 -17.15 -17.43 -0.24
C ASP A 130 -17.04 -18.96 -0.15
N ILE A 131 -16.12 -19.54 -0.93
CA ILE A 131 -15.87 -20.98 -0.95
C ILE A 131 -14.50 -21.33 -0.39
N PRO A 132 -14.38 -22.46 0.33
CA PRO A 132 -13.11 -22.90 0.86
C PRO A 132 -12.17 -23.31 -0.27
N LEU A 133 -10.99 -22.70 -0.30
CA LEU A 133 -9.94 -23.03 -1.28
C LEU A 133 -8.87 -23.92 -0.64
N LEU A 134 -8.43 -24.94 -1.37
CA LEU A 134 -7.38 -25.85 -0.92
C LEU A 134 -5.99 -25.23 -1.14
N GLU A 135 -5.07 -25.47 -0.21
CA GLU A 135 -3.76 -24.80 -0.22
C GLU A 135 -2.95 -25.07 -1.49
N HIS A 136 -3.01 -26.29 -2.04
CA HIS A 136 -2.30 -26.65 -3.27
C HIS A 136 -2.88 -25.99 -4.53
N TRP A 137 -4.05 -25.35 -4.45
CA TRP A 137 -4.62 -24.59 -5.56
C TRP A 137 -3.99 -23.21 -5.76
N GLN A 138 -3.22 -22.72 -4.77
CA GLN A 138 -2.65 -21.38 -4.75
C GLN A 138 -2.08 -20.95 -6.11
N ASN A 139 -1.11 -21.70 -6.65
CA ASN A 139 -0.42 -21.32 -7.88
C ASN A 139 -1.38 -21.22 -9.08
N ALA A 140 -2.30 -22.17 -9.20
CA ALA A 140 -3.24 -22.21 -10.32
C ALA A 140 -4.27 -21.07 -10.23
N VAL A 141 -4.78 -20.79 -9.04
CA VAL A 141 -5.78 -19.73 -8.81
C VAL A 141 -5.17 -18.36 -8.94
N LEU A 142 -4.02 -18.10 -8.30
CA LEU A 142 -3.32 -16.82 -8.42
C LEU A 142 -2.95 -16.52 -9.88
N SER A 143 -2.51 -17.52 -10.65
CA SER A 143 -2.18 -17.35 -12.06
C SER A 143 -3.37 -16.92 -12.91
N VAL A 144 -4.57 -17.44 -12.64
CA VAL A 144 -5.80 -17.03 -13.35
C VAL A 144 -6.21 -15.62 -12.95
N LEU A 145 -6.24 -15.32 -11.65
CA LEU A 145 -6.61 -13.99 -11.16
C LEU A 145 -5.61 -12.90 -11.63
N GLU A 146 -4.33 -13.24 -11.78
CA GLU A 146 -3.33 -12.33 -12.34
C GLU A 146 -3.56 -12.08 -13.83
N ALA A 147 -3.89 -13.11 -14.61
CA ALA A 147 -4.21 -12.96 -16.03
C ALA A 147 -5.40 -12.01 -16.27
N ASP A 148 -6.36 -12.00 -15.34
CA ASP A 148 -7.56 -11.16 -15.38
C ASP A 148 -7.38 -9.78 -14.72
N LYS A 149 -6.17 -9.45 -14.24
CA LYS A 149 -5.84 -8.23 -13.49
C LYS A 149 -6.62 -8.05 -12.18
N SER A 150 -7.17 -9.14 -11.65
CA SER A 150 -7.79 -9.23 -10.32
C SER A 150 -6.77 -9.17 -9.19
N ILE A 151 -5.49 -9.40 -9.48
CA ILE A 151 -4.39 -9.24 -8.53
C ILE A 151 -3.42 -8.20 -9.07
N MET A 152 -3.10 -7.18 -8.26
CA MET A 152 -2.10 -6.18 -8.58
C MET A 152 -1.03 -6.19 -7.49
N ARG A 153 0.22 -6.44 -7.89
CA ARG A 153 1.37 -6.43 -6.99
C ARG A 153 2.14 -5.13 -7.14
N PHE A 154 2.45 -4.53 -6.00
CA PHE A 154 3.16 -3.27 -5.88
C PHE A 154 4.47 -3.53 -5.15
N THR A 155 5.52 -3.85 -5.90
CA THR A 155 6.87 -4.02 -5.38
C THR A 155 7.59 -2.66 -5.35
N PRO A 156 8.68 -2.50 -4.57
CA PRO A 156 9.41 -1.24 -4.52
C PRO A 156 9.85 -0.75 -5.91
N ARG A 157 9.17 0.27 -6.42
CA ARG A 157 9.38 0.83 -7.76
C ARG A 157 8.78 2.23 -7.81
N ILE A 158 9.32 3.08 -8.67
CA ILE A 158 8.81 4.43 -8.93
C ILE A 158 8.59 4.55 -10.43
N ASP A 159 7.33 4.65 -10.85
CA ASP A 159 6.91 4.80 -12.25
C ASP A 159 5.69 5.71 -12.36
N GLU A 160 5.04 5.74 -13.54
CA GLU A 160 3.86 6.58 -13.78
C GLU A 160 2.55 6.03 -13.17
N GLU A 161 2.47 4.72 -12.90
CA GLU A 161 1.29 4.05 -12.34
C GLU A 161 1.28 4.12 -10.82
N TYR A 162 2.44 3.89 -10.20
CA TYR A 162 2.61 3.93 -8.76
C TYR A 162 4.04 4.26 -8.34
N ALA A 163 4.17 4.69 -7.08
CA ALA A 163 5.46 4.84 -6.42
C ALA A 163 5.41 4.17 -5.04
N VAL A 164 6.26 3.17 -4.84
CA VAL A 164 6.39 2.41 -3.61
C VAL A 164 7.84 2.41 -3.18
N VAL A 165 8.07 2.80 -1.93
CA VAL A 165 9.39 2.80 -1.29
C VAL A 165 9.25 2.22 0.10
N GLY A 166 10.17 1.34 0.49
CA GLY A 166 10.31 0.84 1.86
C GLY A 166 9.22 -0.13 2.32
N VAL A 167 8.22 -0.40 1.48
CA VAL A 167 7.15 -1.37 1.69
C VAL A 167 6.86 -2.12 0.39
N GLN A 168 6.00 -3.11 0.44
CA GLN A 168 5.35 -3.68 -0.73
C GLN A 168 3.87 -3.93 -0.43
N ALA A 169 3.05 -4.01 -1.46
CA ALA A 169 1.62 -4.25 -1.30
C ALA A 169 1.06 -5.17 -2.38
N VAL A 170 -0.09 -5.77 -2.09
CA VAL A 170 -0.91 -6.46 -3.06
C VAL A 170 -2.36 -6.03 -2.89
N ARG A 171 -3.03 -5.78 -4.02
CA ARG A 171 -4.47 -5.61 -4.09
C ARG A 171 -5.07 -6.86 -4.70
N VAL A 172 -6.17 -7.34 -4.12
CA VAL A 172 -6.99 -8.43 -4.65
C VAL A 172 -8.40 -7.89 -4.92
N ASP A 173 -8.98 -8.31 -6.04
CA ASP A 173 -10.31 -7.97 -6.52
C ASP A 173 -10.95 -9.23 -7.11
N ILE A 174 -11.72 -9.97 -6.30
CA ILE A 174 -12.28 -11.26 -6.70
C ILE A 174 -13.43 -11.02 -7.69
N PRO A 175 -13.36 -11.56 -8.92
CA PRO A 175 -14.38 -11.33 -9.91
C PRO A 175 -15.71 -12.02 -9.52
N GLU A 176 -16.83 -11.48 -9.96
CA GLU A 176 -18.17 -12.01 -9.60
C GLU A 176 -18.38 -13.46 -10.05
N ASP A 177 -17.77 -13.88 -11.17
CA ASP A 177 -17.84 -15.22 -11.74
C ASP A 177 -16.73 -16.17 -11.26
N PHE A 178 -16.06 -15.84 -10.15
CA PHE A 178 -14.93 -16.61 -9.63
C PHE A 178 -15.26 -18.08 -9.32
N ASP A 179 -16.46 -18.36 -8.80
CA ASP A 179 -16.98 -19.70 -8.51
C ASP A 179 -17.18 -20.53 -9.79
N VAL A 180 -17.72 -19.92 -10.85
CA VAL A 180 -17.88 -20.54 -12.16
C VAL A 180 -16.51 -20.88 -12.76
N ARG A 181 -15.53 -19.97 -12.63
CA ARG A 181 -14.15 -20.20 -13.09
C ARG A 181 -13.50 -21.37 -12.35
N LEU A 182 -13.61 -21.42 -11.02
CA LEU A 182 -13.08 -22.52 -10.22
C LEU A 182 -13.71 -23.87 -10.59
N THR A 183 -15.02 -23.89 -10.84
CA THR A 183 -15.73 -25.09 -11.30
C THR A 183 -15.19 -25.57 -12.65
N ALA A 184 -14.99 -24.66 -13.60
CA ALA A 184 -14.41 -24.99 -14.91
C ALA A 184 -12.96 -25.51 -14.78
N MET A 185 -12.18 -24.97 -13.84
CA MET A 185 -10.81 -25.45 -13.58
C MET A 185 -10.78 -26.86 -12.98
N LEU A 186 -11.74 -27.20 -12.11
CA LEU A 186 -11.90 -28.57 -11.61
C LEU A 186 -12.30 -29.54 -12.72
N GLN A 187 -13.27 -29.16 -13.55
CA GLN A 187 -13.74 -30.00 -14.67
C GLN A 187 -12.66 -30.24 -15.73
N SER A 188 -11.81 -29.26 -15.97
CA SER A 188 -10.68 -29.37 -16.91
C SER A 188 -9.46 -30.09 -16.33
N GLY A 189 -9.49 -30.49 -15.06
CA GLY A 189 -8.37 -31.13 -14.38
C GLY A 189 -7.19 -30.21 -14.10
N ARG A 190 -7.37 -28.88 -14.18
CA ARG A 190 -6.35 -27.88 -13.77
C ARG A 190 -6.28 -27.75 -12.25
N LEU A 191 -7.35 -28.09 -11.56
CA LEU A 191 -7.40 -28.26 -10.11
C LEU A 191 -7.76 -29.71 -9.78
N HIS A 192 -7.23 -30.19 -8.65
CA HIS A 192 -7.50 -31.53 -8.12
C HIS A 192 -7.99 -31.41 -6.68
N THR A 193 -8.97 -32.22 -6.28
CA THR A 193 -9.46 -32.28 -4.90
C THR A 193 -8.47 -32.96 -3.98
#